data_AF-A0A950D6Q5-F1
#
_entry.id   AF-A0A950D6Q5-F1
#
_cell.length_a   1.000
_cell.length_b   1.000
_cell.length_c   1.000
_cell.angle_alpha   90.00
_cell.angle_beta   90.00
_cell.angle_gamma   90.00
#
_symmetry.space_group_name_H-M   'P 1'
#
loop_
_entity.id
_entity.type
_entity.pdbx_description
1 polymer ?
#
loop_
_entity_poly.entity_id
_entity_poly.type
_entity_poly.pdbx_seq_one_letter_code
_entity_poly.pdbx_strand_id
1 'polypeptide(L)'
;GKGLPDEKLGWFFFPEVKGGKGKANDIFASVDGWLVTSDAPKETVDFMKVWLGKDIQTKLATAGLFIPMVKGTAAAIQSPLFRPLAEEVEKSDWIELAMDQLLGSDTGLVFNDESAAVAAGSASAEDATKAIQSAFERNKP
;
A
#
# COMPACT_ATOMS: atom_id res chain seq x y z
N GLY A 1 26.07 -2.69 -11.38
CA GLY A 1 26.80 -1.71 -10.53
C GLY A 1 26.66 -2.10 -9.07
N LYS A 2 27.43 -1.49 -8.16
CA LYS A 2 27.24 -1.65 -6.71
C LYS A 2 26.10 -0.72 -6.27
N GLY A 3 25.10 -1.24 -5.55
CA GLY A 3 23.96 -0.45 -5.06
C GLY A 3 24.34 0.59 -4.01
N LEU A 4 23.41 1.52 -3.72
CA LEU A 4 23.55 2.48 -2.63
C LEU A 4 23.15 1.82 -1.30
N PRO A 5 23.85 2.13 -0.19
CA PRO A 5 23.45 1.67 1.13
C PRO A 5 22.30 2.53 1.70
N ASP A 6 21.51 1.97 2.62
CA ASP A 6 20.32 2.61 3.20
C ASP A 6 20.60 3.99 3.80
N GLU A 7 21.78 4.21 4.39
CA GLU A 7 22.15 5.49 5.01
C GLU A 7 22.34 6.64 4.00
N LYS A 8 22.39 6.30 2.71
CA LYS A 8 22.43 7.26 1.59
C LYS A 8 21.10 7.39 0.88
N LEU A 9 20.08 6.67 1.32
CA LEU A 9 18.73 6.75 0.80
C LEU A 9 17.88 7.62 1.74
N GLY A 10 16.91 8.31 1.15
CA GLY A 10 15.95 9.12 1.88
C GLY A 10 14.54 8.87 1.38
N TRP A 11 13.57 9.13 2.24
CA TRP A 11 12.16 9.07 1.92
C TRP A 11 11.49 10.39 2.30
N PHE A 12 10.53 10.82 1.51
CA PHE A 12 9.71 12.00 1.76
C PHE A 12 8.32 11.77 1.18
N PHE A 13 7.32 12.48 1.71
CA PHE A 13 5.96 12.42 1.20
C PHE A 13 5.87 12.87 -0.25
N PHE A 14 4.91 12.30 -0.98
CA PHE A 14 4.58 12.82 -2.29
C PHE A 14 4.16 14.31 -2.17
N PRO A 15 4.61 15.20 -3.08
CA PRO A 15 4.30 16.61 -2.98
C PRO A 15 2.80 16.91 -3.06
N GLU A 16 2.35 17.92 -2.32
CA GLU A 16 0.98 18.43 -2.48
C GLU A 16 0.78 19.01 -3.89
N VAL A 17 -0.36 18.68 -4.49
CA VAL A 17 -0.75 19.21 -5.80
C VAL A 17 -1.63 20.44 -5.59
N LYS A 18 -1.27 21.57 -6.21
CA LYS A 18 -2.04 22.82 -6.10
C LYS A 18 -3.49 22.61 -6.54
N GLY A 19 -4.43 22.89 -5.63
CA GLY A 19 -5.87 22.69 -5.87
C GLY A 19 -6.35 21.25 -5.64
N GLY A 20 -5.47 20.32 -5.26
CA GLY A 20 -5.81 18.99 -4.79
C GLY A 20 -6.58 19.05 -3.47
N LYS A 21 -7.46 18.07 -3.25
CA LYS A 21 -8.27 17.95 -2.02
C LYS A 21 -7.68 17.00 -0.98
N GLY A 22 -6.70 16.17 -1.37
CA GLY A 22 -5.98 15.29 -0.46
C GLY A 22 -5.00 16.07 0.41
N LYS A 23 -4.58 15.47 1.52
CA LYS A 23 -3.59 16.03 2.45
C LYS A 23 -2.20 15.46 2.16
N ALA A 24 -1.16 16.22 2.51
CA ALA A 24 0.22 15.73 2.41
C ALA A 24 0.51 14.42 3.16
N ASN A 25 -0.24 14.13 4.23
CA ASN A 25 -0.05 12.93 5.07
C ASN A 25 -0.99 11.77 4.70
N ASP A 26 -1.80 11.91 3.64
CA ASP A 26 -2.55 10.79 3.09
C ASP A 26 -1.57 9.86 2.35
N ILE A 27 -1.56 8.58 2.72
CA ILE A 27 -0.59 7.61 2.18
C ILE A 27 -1.30 6.65 1.24
N PHE A 28 -0.69 6.40 0.08
CA PHE A 28 -1.04 5.26 -0.77
C PHE A 28 -0.13 4.08 -0.44
N ALA A 29 -0.72 2.93 -0.18
CA ALA A 29 0.03 1.71 0.09
C ALA A 29 -0.60 0.50 -0.57
N SER A 30 0.24 -0.40 -1.06
CA SER A 30 -0.17 -1.79 -1.27
C SER A 30 -0.17 -2.49 0.08
N VAL A 31 -1.26 -3.18 0.42
CA VAL A 31 -1.44 -3.79 1.73
C VAL A 31 -1.68 -5.28 1.57
N ASP A 32 -0.95 -6.09 2.33
CA ASP A 32 -1.18 -7.53 2.38
C ASP A 32 -2.25 -7.87 3.41
N GLY A 33 -3.20 -8.70 3.00
CA GLY A 33 -4.31 -9.17 3.81
C GLY A 33 -4.37 -10.68 3.91
N TRP A 34 -5.03 -11.18 4.94
CA TRP A 34 -5.30 -12.60 5.13
C TRP A 34 -6.80 -12.85 4.99
N LEU A 35 -7.20 -13.72 4.08
CA LEU A 35 -8.57 -14.21 3.98
C LEU A 35 -8.71 -15.55 4.71
N VAL A 36 -9.78 -15.68 5.47
CA VAL A 36 -10.18 -16.93 6.13
C VAL A 36 -11.49 -17.38 5.52
N THR A 37 -11.55 -18.63 5.04
CA THR A 37 -12.75 -19.21 4.43
C THR A 37 -13.81 -19.54 5.48
N SER A 38 -15.07 -19.65 5.07
CA SER A 38 -16.18 -20.04 5.95
C SER A 38 -15.98 -21.39 6.64
N ASP A 39 -15.23 -22.28 5.98
CA ASP A 39 -15.07 -23.68 6.39
C ASP A 39 -13.77 -23.88 7.21
N ALA A 40 -13.06 -22.79 7.53
CA ALA A 40 -11.87 -22.85 8.34
C ALA A 40 -12.18 -23.38 9.76
N PRO A 41 -11.27 -24.18 10.36
CA PRO A 41 -11.40 -24.60 11.76
C PRO A 41 -11.61 -23.40 12.69
N LYS A 42 -12.35 -23.61 13.80
CA LYS A 42 -12.65 -22.52 14.74
C LYS A 42 -11.37 -21.93 15.35
N GLU A 43 -10.35 -22.76 15.51
CA GLU A 43 -9.03 -22.42 16.01
C GLU A 43 -8.26 -21.45 15.08
N THR A 44 -8.64 -21.33 13.81
CA THR A 44 -8.01 -20.39 12.86
C THR A 44 -8.11 -18.95 13.36
N VAL A 45 -9.24 -18.55 13.96
CA VAL A 45 -9.39 -17.20 14.51
C VAL A 45 -8.39 -16.95 15.64
N ASP A 46 -8.15 -17.94 16.50
CA ASP A 46 -7.20 -17.80 17.61
C ASP A 46 -5.76 -17.74 17.11
N PHE A 47 -5.42 -18.54 16.08
CA PHE A 47 -4.14 -18.40 15.40
C PHE A 47 -3.96 -17.00 14.79
N MET A 48 -4.97 -16.47 14.10
CA MET A 48 -4.90 -15.14 13.49
C MET A 48 -4.71 -14.03 14.51
N LYS A 49 -5.29 -14.14 15.71
CA LYS A 49 -5.04 -13.19 16.82
C LYS A 49 -3.59 -13.19 17.27
N VAL A 50 -2.94 -14.36 17.31
CA VAL A 50 -1.51 -14.47 17.66
C VAL A 50 -0.65 -13.92 16.51
N TRP A 51 -0.92 -14.36 15.28
CA TRP A 51 -0.18 -13.96 14.09
C TRP A 51 -0.20 -12.45 13.84
N LEU A 52 -1.37 -11.83 13.96
CA LEU A 52 -1.57 -10.39 13.83
C LEU A 52 -1.35 -9.63 15.14
N GLY A 53 -0.96 -10.34 16.20
CA GLY A 53 -0.69 -9.76 17.52
C GLY A 53 0.61 -8.98 17.57
N LYS A 54 0.69 -8.00 18.47
CA LYS A 54 1.84 -7.09 18.63
C LYS A 54 3.17 -7.84 18.78
N ASP A 55 3.19 -8.95 19.51
CA ASP A 55 4.43 -9.70 19.75
C ASP A 55 5.02 -10.29 18.46
N ILE A 56 4.18 -10.91 17.61
CA ILE A 56 4.62 -11.47 16.33
C ILE A 56 4.99 -10.35 15.37
N GLN A 57 4.16 -9.31 15.27
CA GLN A 57 4.41 -8.18 14.38
C GLN A 57 5.70 -7.42 14.76
N THR A 58 6.00 -7.28 16.06
CA THR A 58 7.26 -6.71 16.54
C THR A 58 8.45 -7.55 16.09
N LYS A 59 8.38 -8.89 16.22
CA LYS A 59 9.47 -9.78 15.77
C LYS A 59 9.73 -9.66 14.27
N LEU A 60 8.66 -9.61 13.47
CA LEU A 60 8.75 -9.49 12.01
C LEU A 60 9.30 -8.13 11.60
N ALA A 61 8.90 -7.06 12.29
CA ALA A 61 9.43 -5.71 12.10
C ALA A 61 10.92 -5.59 12.46
N THR A 62 11.34 -6.21 13.58
CA THR A 62 12.77 -6.26 13.97
C THR A 62 13.61 -6.99 12.93
N ALA A 63 13.08 -8.06 12.34
CA ALA A 63 13.73 -8.78 11.25
C ALA A 63 13.73 -8.00 9.92
N GLY A 64 13.02 -6.88 9.83
CA GLY A 64 12.95 -6.03 8.63
C GLY A 64 12.19 -6.68 7.47
N LEU A 65 11.25 -7.58 7.75
CA LEU A 65 10.56 -8.36 6.71
C LEU A 65 9.46 -7.58 6.00
N PHE A 66 8.81 -6.62 6.68
CA PHE A 66 7.79 -5.73 6.13
C PHE A 66 7.53 -4.57 7.10
N ILE A 67 6.74 -3.58 6.67
CA ILE A 67 6.23 -2.50 7.52
C ILE A 67 4.96 -3.00 8.23
N PRO A 68 5.00 -3.24 9.56
CA PRO A 68 3.86 -3.79 10.29
C PRO A 68 2.72 -2.77 10.42
N MET A 69 1.49 -3.25 10.34
CA MET A 69 0.29 -2.41 10.49
C MET A 69 -0.18 -2.28 11.95
N VAL A 70 0.47 -2.98 12.89
CA VAL A 70 0.13 -2.91 14.32
C VAL A 70 0.82 -1.70 14.96
N LYS A 71 0.03 -0.81 15.55
CA LYS A 71 0.53 0.40 16.22
C LYS A 71 1.60 0.10 17.27
N GLY A 72 2.62 0.95 17.32
CA GLY A 72 3.75 0.86 18.24
C GLY A 72 4.76 -0.24 17.90
N THR A 73 4.72 -0.80 16.69
CA THR A 73 5.72 -1.76 16.21
C THR A 73 6.72 -1.16 15.24
N ALA A 74 6.44 0.03 14.68
CA ALA A 74 7.37 0.77 13.81
C ALA A 74 8.75 0.99 14.46
N ALA A 75 8.77 1.30 15.77
CA ALA A 75 9.99 1.50 16.55
C ALA A 75 10.94 0.27 16.56
N ALA A 76 10.41 -0.93 16.28
CA ALA A 76 11.19 -2.16 16.25
C ALA A 76 12.02 -2.33 14.97
N ILE A 77 11.67 -1.61 13.88
CA ILE A 77 12.38 -1.64 12.60
C ILE A 77 13.78 -1.06 12.79
N GLN A 78 14.82 -1.74 12.30
CA GLN A 78 16.21 -1.30 12.46
C GLN A 78 16.73 -0.43 11.30
N SER A 79 16.17 -0.59 10.10
CA SER A 79 16.63 0.18 8.93
C SER A 79 16.39 1.68 9.14
N PRO A 80 17.42 2.53 8.94
CA PRO A 80 17.28 3.98 9.03
C PRO A 80 16.41 4.55 7.90
N LEU A 81 16.22 3.79 6.81
CA LEU A 81 15.33 4.18 5.70
C LEU A 81 13.86 3.84 6.01
N PHE A 82 13.60 2.64 6.52
CA PHE A 82 12.22 2.16 6.69
C PHE A 82 11.57 2.55 8.02
N ARG A 83 12.33 2.76 9.10
CA ARG A 83 11.75 3.19 10.39
C ARG A 83 11.00 4.52 10.28
N PRO A 84 11.57 5.59 9.69
CA PRO A 84 10.85 6.87 9.57
C PRO A 84 9.56 6.73 8.75
N LEU A 85 9.59 5.97 7.64
CA LEU A 85 8.39 5.67 6.85
C LEU A 85 7.32 4.98 7.69
N ALA A 86 7.68 3.94 8.45
CA ALA A 86 6.71 3.22 9.29
C ALA A 86 6.13 4.09 10.42
N GLU A 87 6.92 4.99 11.00
CA GLU A 87 6.45 5.97 11.97
C GLU A 87 5.47 6.96 11.37
N GLU A 88 5.67 7.37 10.12
CA GLU A 88 4.73 8.22 9.39
C GLU A 88 3.45 7.47 8.97
N VAL A 89 3.56 6.20 8.57
CA VAL A 89 2.41 5.32 8.34
C VAL A 89 1.54 5.20 9.60
N GLU A 90 2.15 5.05 10.78
CA GLU A 90 1.43 4.98 12.05
C GLU A 90 0.69 6.28 12.42
N LYS A 91 1.22 7.44 11.98
CA LYS A 91 0.64 8.77 12.21
C LYS A 91 -0.34 9.21 11.12
N SER A 92 -0.42 8.50 10.00
CA SER A 92 -1.26 8.89 8.88
C SER A 92 -2.74 8.91 9.26
N ASP A 93 -3.45 9.94 8.81
CA ASP A 93 -4.90 10.06 9.00
C ASP A 93 -5.66 9.06 8.12
N TRP A 94 -5.07 8.68 6.99
CA TRP A 94 -5.69 7.86 5.96
C TRP A 94 -4.65 7.09 5.14
N ILE A 95 -4.84 5.78 5.05
CA ILE A 95 -4.06 4.92 4.16
C ILE A 95 -5.01 4.42 3.07
N GLU A 96 -4.86 4.99 1.87
CA GLU A 96 -5.56 4.57 0.68
C GLU A 96 -4.90 3.31 0.11
N LEU A 97 -5.71 2.31 -0.23
CA LEU A 97 -5.25 1.12 -0.94
C LEU A 97 -4.77 1.55 -2.34
N ALA A 98 -3.69 0.96 -2.83
CA ALA A 98 -3.26 1.19 -4.21
C ALA A 98 -4.45 1.04 -5.19
N MET A 99 -4.61 1.99 -6.11
CA MET A 99 -5.83 2.11 -6.93
C MET A 99 -6.12 0.86 -7.76
N ASP A 100 -5.09 0.18 -8.25
CA ASP A 100 -5.24 -1.08 -8.98
C ASP A 100 -5.78 -2.21 -8.10
N GLN A 101 -5.32 -2.30 -6.84
CA GLN A 101 -5.88 -3.22 -5.86
C GLN A 101 -7.31 -2.84 -5.45
N LEU A 102 -7.60 -1.55 -5.28
CA LEU A 102 -8.94 -1.06 -4.95
C LEU A 102 -9.94 -1.39 -6.06
N LEU A 103 -9.55 -1.25 -7.32
CA LEU A 103 -10.41 -1.49 -8.48
C LEU A 103 -10.58 -2.98 -8.81
N GLY A 104 -9.82 -3.88 -8.16
CA GLY A 104 -9.79 -5.31 -8.43
C GLY A 104 -8.93 -5.67 -9.64
N SER A 105 -8.59 -6.95 -9.81
CA SER A 105 -7.59 -7.41 -10.80
C SER A 105 -7.84 -6.89 -12.21
N ASP A 106 -9.08 -7.01 -12.68
CA ASP A 106 -9.41 -6.81 -14.09
C ASP A 106 -9.43 -5.32 -14.45
N THR A 107 -10.00 -4.49 -13.58
CA THR A 107 -10.03 -3.04 -13.76
C THR A 107 -8.68 -2.41 -13.39
N GLY A 108 -7.99 -2.96 -12.40
CA GLY A 108 -6.66 -2.52 -11.96
C GLY A 108 -5.59 -2.70 -13.04
N LEU A 109 -5.66 -3.78 -13.83
CA LEU A 109 -4.81 -3.95 -15.00
C LEU A 109 -5.00 -2.80 -16.00
N VAL A 110 -6.25 -2.47 -16.33
CA VAL A 110 -6.57 -1.35 -17.23
C VAL A 110 -6.07 -0.03 -16.63
N PHE A 111 -6.24 0.19 -15.32
CA PHE A 111 -5.71 1.37 -14.65
C PHE A 111 -4.19 1.51 -14.82
N ASN A 112 -3.44 0.42 -14.65
CA ASN A 112 -1.98 0.42 -14.80
C ASN A 112 -1.55 0.70 -16.26
N ASP A 113 -2.19 0.05 -17.24
CA ASP A 113 -1.90 0.23 -18.66
C ASP A 113 -2.19 1.67 -19.13
N GLU A 114 -3.34 2.22 -18.76
CA GLU A 114 -3.75 3.58 -19.13
C GLU A 114 -2.88 4.65 -18.43
N SER A 115 -2.48 4.40 -17.17
CA SER A 115 -1.52 5.28 -16.48
C SER A 115 -0.17 5.34 -17.19
N ALA A 116 0.32 4.20 -17.67
CA ALA A 116 1.55 4.13 -18.46
C ALA A 116 1.38 4.83 -19.83
N ALA A 117 0.24 4.66 -20.50
CA ALA A 117 -0.05 5.30 -21.78
C ALA A 117 -0.12 6.83 -21.67
N VAL A 118 -0.72 7.36 -20.60
CA VAL A 118 -0.73 8.80 -20.32
C VAL A 118 0.69 9.31 -20.05
N ALA A 119 1.47 8.60 -19.23
CA ALA A 119 2.85 8.97 -18.93
C ALA A 119 3.75 8.95 -20.19
N ALA A 120 3.50 8.02 -21.11
CA ALA A 120 4.18 7.94 -22.41
C ALA A 120 3.67 8.96 -23.44
N GLY A 121 2.59 9.69 -23.15
CA GLY A 121 1.95 10.63 -24.07
C GLY A 121 1.20 9.97 -25.24
N SER A 122 0.93 8.67 -25.16
CA SER A 122 0.19 7.91 -26.19
C SER A 122 -1.32 7.90 -25.96
N ALA A 123 -1.79 8.38 -24.81
CA ALA A 123 -3.20 8.55 -24.48
C ALA A 123 -3.43 9.90 -23.77
N SER A 124 -4.63 10.47 -23.93
CA SER A 124 -5.08 11.62 -23.14
C SER A 124 -5.59 11.16 -21.77
N ALA A 125 -5.59 12.06 -20.78
CA ALA A 125 -6.16 11.76 -19.47
C ALA A 125 -7.68 11.47 -19.58
N GLU A 126 -8.39 12.16 -20.47
CA GLU A 126 -9.81 11.96 -20.73
C GLU A 126 -10.10 10.58 -21.33
N ASP A 127 -9.25 10.07 -22.21
CA ASP A 127 -9.47 8.75 -22.82
C ASP A 127 -9.09 7.62 -21.85
N ALA A 128 -7.99 7.78 -21.11
CA ALA A 128 -7.60 6.87 -20.03
C ALA A 128 -8.72 6.71 -18.99
N THR A 129 -9.28 7.83 -18.51
CA THR A 129 -10.37 7.79 -17.52
C THR A 129 -11.64 7.14 -18.05
N LYS A 130 -12.00 7.32 -19.33
CA LYS A 130 -13.11 6.60 -19.97
C LYS A 130 -12.85 5.10 -20.06
N ALA A 131 -11.63 4.70 -20.39
CA ALA A 131 -11.25 3.29 -20.50
C ALA A 131 -11.35 2.59 -19.13
N ILE A 132 -10.83 3.23 -18.08
CA ILE A 132 -10.92 2.77 -16.69
C ILE A 132 -12.38 2.67 -16.24
N GLN A 133 -13.20 3.71 -16.48
CA GLN A 133 -14.63 3.70 -16.15
C GLN A 133 -15.36 2.55 -16.86
N SER A 134 -15.08 2.36 -18.16
CA SER A 134 -15.70 1.29 -18.94
C SER A 134 -15.30 -0.10 -18.43
N ALA A 135 -14.05 -0.27 -17.99
CA ALA A 135 -13.59 -1.51 -17.37
C ALA A 135 -14.29 -1.75 -16.03
N PHE A 136 -14.35 -0.73 -15.19
CA PHE A 136 -15.05 -0.81 -13.91
C PHE A 136 -16.51 -1.21 -14.07
N GLU A 137 -17.23 -0.62 -15.02
CA GLU A 137 -18.65 -0.93 -15.28
C GLU A 137 -18.89 -2.36 -15.75
N ARG A 138 -17.96 -2.95 -16.49
CA ARG A 138 -18.05 -4.35 -16.93
C ARG A 138 -17.79 -5.34 -15.80
N ASN A 139 -16.96 -4.95 -14.84
CA ASN A 139 -16.45 -5.83 -13.77
C ASN A 139 -17.14 -5.57 -12.41
N LYS A 140 -18.25 -4.82 -12.38
CA LYS A 140 -18.99 -4.58 -11.14
C LYS A 140 -19.40 -5.94 -10.52
N PRO A 141 -19.14 -6.14 -9.22
CA PRO A 141 -19.59 -7.34 -8.51
C PRO A 141 -21.11 -7.46 -8.45
#